data_AF-A0A1Q6RW28-F1
#
_entry.id   AF-A0A1Q6RW28-F1
#
_cell.length_a   1.000
_cell.length_b   1.000
_cell.length_c   1.000
_cell.angle_alpha   90.00
_cell.angle_beta   90.00
_cell.angle_gamma   90.00
#
_symmetry.space_group_name_H-M   'P 1'
#
loop_
_entity.id
_entity.type
_entity.pdbx_description
1 polymer ?
#
loop_
_entity_poly.entity_id
_entity_poly.type
_entity_poly.pdbx_seq_one_letter_code
_entity_poly.pdbx_strand_id
1 'polypeptide(L)'
;MPEKPKIDDAPSYERIDYKAPDDEEIKSRAESSIEESTHKGEEAIKKEFESLKNSLESGKQNAKENYETKARELKKAYEAALEKLNNDTLKRGLARSSIAVDGSNRIAGAYAGDSRAAIENYSKAIEDLDKEIGSLDVNLTKALNEFNIKQAAALTEKINELKAERQARQDEVTKYNNQMAKQEYEAKTQKAKTESDLYGEALDQKKKEDRFNEKLSDEEKAERMRNIYEKAYALLSEMSKEEAFETLTTEPVFRNSLNDYYFFTLYYKFR
;
A
#
# COMPACT_ATOMS: atom_id res chain seq x y z
N MET A 1 34.21 -35.01 -41.93
CA MET A 1 34.60 -34.17 -40.75
C MET A 1 33.95 -34.79 -39.51
N PRO A 2 34.44 -34.59 -38.27
CA PRO A 2 33.74 -35.08 -37.08
C PRO A 2 32.38 -34.37 -36.94
N GLU A 3 31.41 -35.05 -36.33
CA GLU A 3 30.12 -34.44 -35.99
C GLU A 3 30.29 -33.39 -34.87
N LYS A 4 29.40 -32.39 -34.85
CA LYS A 4 29.42 -31.39 -33.78
C LYS A 4 28.87 -32.01 -32.49
N PRO A 5 29.63 -32.00 -31.39
CA PRO A 5 29.13 -32.49 -30.11
C PRO A 5 27.96 -31.60 -29.64
N LYS A 6 26.87 -32.24 -29.22
CA LYS A 6 25.71 -31.58 -28.63
C LYS A 6 25.71 -31.83 -27.13
N ILE A 7 25.57 -30.77 -26.33
CA ILE A 7 25.37 -30.88 -24.88
C ILE A 7 23.94 -30.48 -24.51
N ASP A 8 23.54 -30.78 -23.27
CA ASP A 8 22.19 -30.51 -22.73
C ASP A 8 21.75 -29.05 -22.93
N ASP A 9 20.44 -28.83 -22.97
CA ASP A 9 19.87 -27.50 -23.18
C ASP A 9 20.15 -26.53 -22.02
N ALA A 10 20.37 -25.26 -22.38
CA ALA A 10 20.60 -24.22 -21.39
C ALA A 10 19.33 -24.01 -20.54
N PRO A 11 19.46 -23.75 -19.23
CA PRO A 11 18.32 -23.54 -18.35
C PRO A 11 17.47 -22.33 -18.80
N SER A 12 16.16 -22.43 -18.57
CA SER A 12 15.18 -21.36 -18.74
C SER A 12 14.56 -21.04 -17.37
N TYR A 13 14.32 -19.77 -17.09
CA TYR A 13 13.76 -19.30 -15.83
C TYR A 13 12.38 -18.66 -16.03
N GLU A 14 11.51 -18.87 -15.04
CA GLU A 14 10.17 -18.30 -15.03
C GLU A 14 10.21 -16.77 -14.87
N ARG A 15 9.25 -16.08 -15.51
CA ARG A 15 9.14 -14.61 -15.47
C ARG A 15 8.01 -14.21 -14.55
N ILE A 16 8.20 -13.13 -13.81
CA ILE A 16 7.12 -12.55 -13.03
C ILE A 16 6.26 -11.69 -13.96
N ASP A 17 4.99 -12.04 -14.10
CA ASP A 17 3.96 -11.23 -14.74
C ASP A 17 3.20 -10.43 -13.67
N TYR A 18 3.52 -9.13 -13.55
CA TYR A 18 2.90 -8.24 -12.58
C TYR A 18 1.95 -7.26 -13.27
N LYS A 19 0.65 -7.47 -13.03
CA LYS A 19 -0.39 -6.52 -13.42
C LYS A 19 -0.46 -5.38 -12.41
N ALA A 20 0.24 -4.28 -12.72
CA ALA A 20 0.25 -3.08 -11.89
C ALA A 20 -1.16 -2.44 -11.82
N PRO A 21 -1.60 -1.96 -10.64
CA PRO A 21 -2.87 -1.25 -10.53
C PRO A 21 -2.81 0.07 -11.30
N ASP A 22 -3.92 0.41 -11.95
CA ASP A 22 -4.05 1.69 -12.64
C ASP A 22 -4.28 2.85 -11.65
N ASP A 23 -4.32 4.07 -12.18
CA ASP A 23 -4.49 5.28 -11.36
C ASP A 23 -5.89 5.38 -10.73
N GLU A 24 -6.92 4.78 -11.35
CA GLU A 24 -8.30 4.76 -10.81
C GLU A 24 -8.41 3.76 -9.65
N GLU A 25 -7.81 2.57 -9.80
CA GLU A 25 -7.72 1.57 -8.74
C GLU A 25 -6.95 2.09 -7.53
N ILE A 26 -5.84 2.83 -7.76
CA ILE A 26 -5.09 3.48 -6.68
C ILE A 26 -5.96 4.52 -5.97
N LYS A 27 -6.64 5.37 -6.73
CA LYS A 27 -7.51 6.40 -6.16
C LYS A 27 -8.63 5.79 -5.32
N SER A 28 -9.31 4.78 -5.85
CA SER A 28 -10.39 4.08 -5.15
C SER A 28 -9.89 3.44 -3.84
N ARG A 29 -8.73 2.76 -3.87
CA ARG A 29 -8.13 2.20 -2.65
C ARG A 29 -7.78 3.26 -1.62
N ALA A 30 -7.25 4.41 -2.06
CA ALA A 30 -6.93 5.52 -1.17
C ALA A 30 -8.20 6.10 -0.53
N GLU A 31 -9.25 6.35 -1.32
CA GLU A 31 -10.55 6.83 -0.84
C GLU A 31 -11.17 5.88 0.20
N SER A 32 -11.26 4.59 -0.11
CA SER A 32 -11.79 3.59 0.84
C SER A 32 -10.97 3.49 2.13
N SER A 33 -9.66 3.72 2.06
CA SER A 33 -8.79 3.65 3.24
C SER A 33 -9.01 4.78 4.25
N ILE A 34 -9.51 5.94 3.79
CA ILE A 34 -9.72 7.12 4.64
C ILE A 34 -11.20 7.42 4.92
N GLU A 35 -12.12 6.77 4.19
CA GLU A 35 -13.57 7.02 4.25
C GLU A 35 -14.11 6.97 5.67
N GLU A 36 -13.80 5.90 6.42
CA GLU A 36 -14.28 5.74 7.80
C GLU A 36 -13.77 6.87 8.72
N SER A 37 -12.50 7.24 8.59
CA SER A 37 -11.91 8.31 9.39
C SER A 37 -12.48 9.69 9.03
N THR A 38 -12.82 9.89 7.75
CA THR A 38 -13.47 11.10 7.24
C THR A 38 -14.87 11.22 7.83
N HIS A 39 -15.68 10.17 7.71
CA HIS A 39 -17.04 10.14 8.24
C HIS A 39 -17.08 10.37 9.75
N LYS A 40 -16.25 9.64 10.51
CA LYS A 40 -16.15 9.79 11.97
C LYS A 40 -15.71 11.20 12.38
N GLY A 41 -14.79 11.81 11.64
CA GLY A 41 -14.33 13.16 11.90
C GLY A 41 -15.41 14.21 11.66
N GLU A 42 -16.14 14.11 10.55
CA GLU A 42 -17.27 15.00 10.27
C GLU A 42 -18.39 14.89 11.32
N GLU A 43 -18.75 13.65 11.71
CA GLU A 43 -19.75 13.42 12.74
C GLU A 43 -19.31 13.97 14.10
N ALA A 44 -18.04 13.82 14.46
CA ALA A 44 -17.49 14.36 15.70
C ALA A 44 -17.61 15.89 15.73
N ILE A 45 -17.24 16.57 14.63
CA ILE A 45 -17.38 18.02 14.51
C ILE A 45 -18.85 18.44 14.64
N LYS A 46 -19.77 17.78 13.91
CA LYS A 46 -21.20 18.10 13.97
C LYS A 46 -21.76 17.93 15.39
N LYS A 47 -21.39 16.84 16.07
CA LYS A 47 -21.82 16.55 17.44
C LYS A 47 -21.27 17.55 18.46
N GLU A 48 -20.02 17.99 18.30
CA GLU A 48 -19.42 19.03 19.13
C GLU A 48 -20.20 20.35 19.02
N PHE A 49 -20.51 20.76 17.79
CA PHE A 49 -21.28 21.98 17.54
C PHE A 49 -22.73 21.89 18.02
N GLU A 50 -23.37 20.72 17.89
CA GLU A 50 -24.70 20.48 18.47
C GLU A 50 -24.67 20.58 20.00
N SER A 51 -23.65 19.99 20.65
CA SER A 51 -23.46 20.11 22.09
C SER A 51 -23.25 21.56 22.51
N LEU A 52 -22.46 22.33 21.75
CA LEU A 52 -22.21 23.74 22.02
C LEU A 52 -23.50 24.56 21.89
N LYS A 53 -24.29 24.32 20.84
CA LYS A 53 -25.60 24.95 20.64
C LYS A 53 -26.53 24.67 21.82
N ASN A 54 -26.63 23.42 22.26
CA ASN A 54 -27.45 23.03 23.40
C ASN A 54 -26.98 23.70 24.70
N SER A 55 -25.67 23.85 24.89
CA SER A 55 -25.10 24.56 26.03
C SER A 55 -25.47 26.05 26.01
N LEU A 56 -25.41 26.70 24.84
CA LEU A 56 -25.74 28.11 24.69
C LEU A 56 -27.23 28.38 24.90
N GLU A 57 -28.11 27.53 24.34
CA GLU A 57 -29.56 27.61 24.60
C GLU A 57 -29.89 27.39 26.08
N SER A 58 -29.21 26.44 26.73
CA SER A 58 -29.32 26.27 28.19
C SER A 58 -28.83 27.50 28.95
N GLY A 59 -27.78 28.17 28.45
CA GLY A 59 -27.31 29.46 28.96
C GLY A 59 -28.38 30.55 28.90
N LYS A 60 -29.17 30.63 27.82
CA LYS A 60 -30.28 31.59 27.69
C LYS A 60 -31.37 31.32 28.72
N GLN A 61 -31.73 30.06 28.92
CA GLN A 61 -32.70 29.67 29.93
C GLN A 61 -32.22 30.02 31.34
N ASN A 62 -30.96 29.73 31.66
CA ASN A 62 -30.35 30.10 32.95
C ASN A 62 -30.32 31.62 33.15
N ALA A 63 -29.97 32.40 32.13
CA ALA A 63 -29.97 33.87 32.19
C ALA A 63 -31.38 34.42 32.50
N LYS A 64 -32.41 33.82 31.88
CA LYS A 64 -33.81 34.16 32.14
C LYS A 64 -34.21 33.84 33.58
N GLU A 65 -33.92 32.65 34.07
CA GLU A 65 -34.24 32.23 35.44
C GLU A 65 -33.53 33.10 36.50
N ASN A 66 -32.28 33.46 36.23
CA ASN A 66 -31.50 34.37 37.07
C ASN A 66 -32.14 35.77 37.12
N TYR A 67 -32.56 36.31 35.97
CA TYR A 67 -33.27 37.57 35.89
C TYR A 67 -34.61 37.54 36.66
N GLU A 68 -35.43 36.51 36.44
CA GLU A 68 -36.72 36.34 37.11
C GLU A 68 -36.57 36.21 38.63
N THR A 69 -35.53 35.53 39.08
CA THR A 69 -35.19 35.43 40.51
C THR A 69 -34.77 36.79 41.05
N LYS A 70 -33.87 37.50 40.37
CA LYS A 70 -33.43 38.83 40.79
C LYS A 70 -34.58 39.83 40.84
N ALA A 71 -35.46 39.82 39.85
CA ALA A 71 -36.64 40.69 39.79
C ALA A 71 -37.59 40.43 40.98
N ARG A 72 -37.83 39.16 41.33
CA ARG A 72 -38.62 38.80 42.53
C ARG A 72 -37.98 39.27 43.82
N GLU A 73 -36.66 39.11 43.96
CA GLU A 73 -35.91 39.58 45.14
C GLU A 73 -35.96 41.10 45.28
N LEU A 74 -35.74 41.83 44.18
CA LEU A 74 -35.83 43.30 44.16
C LEU A 74 -37.23 43.78 44.57
N LYS A 75 -38.28 43.15 44.04
CA LYS A 75 -39.66 43.48 44.40
C LYS A 75 -39.92 43.23 45.89
N LYS A 76 -39.50 42.09 46.42
CA LYS A 76 -39.64 41.77 47.84
C LYS A 76 -38.89 42.75 48.74
N ALA A 77 -37.67 43.14 48.36
CA ALA A 77 -36.88 44.12 49.09
C ALA A 77 -37.53 45.52 49.08
N TYR A 78 -38.10 45.92 47.93
CA TYR A 78 -38.86 47.16 47.79
C TYR A 78 -40.10 47.19 48.70
N GLU A 79 -40.92 46.13 48.67
CA GLU A 79 -42.11 46.02 49.51
C GLU A 79 -41.76 46.08 51.01
N ALA A 80 -40.72 45.36 51.43
CA ALA A 80 -40.24 45.39 52.81
C ALA A 80 -39.69 46.77 53.23
N ALA A 81 -39.00 47.47 52.32
CA ALA A 81 -38.49 48.82 52.58
C ALA A 81 -39.64 49.83 52.76
N LEU A 82 -40.68 49.74 51.93
CA LEU A 82 -41.89 50.56 52.07
C LEU A 82 -42.64 50.28 53.37
N GLU A 83 -42.83 49.01 53.72
CA GLU A 83 -43.49 48.64 54.97
C GLU A 83 -42.73 49.18 56.18
N LYS A 84 -41.40 49.04 56.19
CA LYS A 84 -40.55 49.59 57.25
C LYS A 84 -40.65 51.11 57.34
N LEU A 85 -40.64 51.82 56.21
CA LEU A 85 -40.80 53.28 56.17
C LEU A 85 -42.18 53.70 56.70
N ASN A 86 -43.25 53.04 56.26
CA ASN A 86 -44.61 53.30 56.71
C ASN A 86 -44.74 53.10 58.23
N ASN A 87 -44.21 51.99 58.75
CA ASN A 87 -44.25 51.70 60.19
C ASN A 87 -43.48 52.74 61.01
N ASP A 88 -42.30 53.19 60.55
CA ASP A 88 -41.51 54.21 61.25
C ASP A 88 -42.18 55.60 61.22
N THR A 89 -42.68 56.00 60.05
CA THR A 89 -43.36 57.30 59.89
C THR A 89 -44.69 57.36 60.64
N LEU A 90 -45.44 56.26 60.70
CA LEU A 90 -46.65 56.14 61.53
C LEU A 90 -46.33 56.25 63.02
N LYS A 91 -45.33 55.51 63.52
CA LYS A 91 -44.91 55.56 64.93
C LYS A 91 -44.48 56.97 65.38
N ARG A 92 -43.96 57.78 64.45
CA ARG A 92 -43.52 59.16 64.71
C ARG A 92 -44.59 60.22 64.42
N GLY A 93 -45.77 59.85 63.93
CA GLY A 93 -46.82 60.80 63.53
C GLY A 93 -46.50 61.60 62.26
N LEU A 94 -45.54 61.14 61.44
CA LEU A 94 -45.03 61.82 60.25
C LEU A 94 -45.60 61.29 58.93
N ALA A 95 -46.60 60.41 58.97
CA ALA A 95 -47.10 59.69 57.80
C ALA A 95 -47.60 60.58 56.64
N ARG A 96 -48.03 61.82 56.91
CA ARG A 96 -48.46 62.81 55.91
C ARG A 96 -47.43 63.91 55.63
N SER A 97 -46.24 63.79 56.22
CA SER A 97 -45.18 64.80 56.06
C SER A 97 -44.43 64.62 54.73
N SER A 98 -43.79 65.69 54.27
CA SER A 98 -42.85 65.63 53.15
C SER A 98 -41.75 64.58 53.35
N ILE A 99 -41.34 64.32 54.59
CA ILE A 99 -40.32 63.31 54.92
C ILE A 99 -40.79 61.89 54.52
N ALA A 100 -42.06 61.56 54.75
CA ALA A 100 -42.61 60.26 54.37
C ALA A 100 -42.71 60.12 52.83
N VAL A 101 -43.10 61.22 52.16
CA VAL A 101 -43.18 61.29 50.68
C VAL A 101 -41.80 61.16 50.05
N ASP A 102 -40.81 61.93 50.50
CA ASP A 102 -39.44 61.91 50.00
C ASP A 102 -38.77 60.55 50.26
N GLY A 103 -39.01 59.96 51.43
CA GLY A 103 -38.56 58.60 51.75
C GLY A 103 -39.11 57.57 50.77
N SER A 104 -40.42 57.65 50.46
CA SER A 104 -41.09 56.74 49.54
C SER A 104 -40.57 56.91 48.11
N ASN A 105 -40.40 58.16 47.66
CA ASN A 105 -39.84 58.49 46.36
C ASN A 105 -38.41 57.98 46.20
N ARG A 106 -37.58 58.10 47.24
CA ARG A 106 -36.20 57.57 47.22
C ARG A 106 -36.16 56.04 47.11
N ILE A 107 -37.04 55.34 47.84
CA ILE A 107 -37.16 53.87 47.76
C ILE A 107 -37.63 53.45 46.36
N ALA A 108 -38.64 54.12 45.81
CA ALA A 108 -39.12 53.86 44.46
C ALA A 108 -38.05 54.14 43.39
N GLY A 109 -37.29 55.23 43.53
CA GLY A 109 -36.17 55.57 42.65
C GLY A 109 -35.05 54.53 42.68
N ALA A 110 -34.67 54.06 43.87
CA ALA A 110 -33.68 52.99 44.01
C ALA A 110 -34.16 51.68 43.35
N TYR A 111 -35.39 51.26 43.63
CA TYR A 111 -35.98 50.08 43.00
C TYR A 111 -36.04 50.18 41.48
N ALA A 112 -36.41 51.34 40.94
CA ALA A 112 -36.42 51.59 39.51
C ALA A 112 -35.01 51.51 38.90
N GLY A 113 -33.99 52.04 39.59
CA GLY A 113 -32.58 51.96 39.19
C GLY A 113 -32.08 50.51 39.15
N ASP A 114 -32.27 49.77 40.24
CA ASP A 114 -31.82 48.37 40.35
C ASP A 114 -32.54 47.46 39.35
N SER A 115 -33.84 47.72 39.13
CA SER A 115 -34.64 46.98 38.15
C SER A 115 -34.16 47.24 36.72
N ARG A 116 -33.81 48.49 36.37
CA ARG A 116 -33.20 48.80 35.07
C ARG A 116 -31.86 48.10 34.89
N ALA A 117 -30.99 48.14 35.91
CA ALA A 117 -29.71 47.45 35.86
C ALA A 117 -29.88 45.93 35.67
N ALA A 118 -30.87 45.31 36.34
CA ALA A 118 -31.18 43.90 36.15
C ALA A 118 -31.64 43.58 34.71
N ILE A 119 -32.50 44.42 34.13
CA ILE A 119 -32.96 44.29 32.74
C ILE A 119 -31.79 44.46 31.76
N GLU A 120 -30.94 45.47 31.96
CA GLU A 120 -29.79 45.72 31.09
C GLU A 120 -28.79 44.57 31.11
N ASN A 121 -28.48 44.03 32.30
CA ASN A 121 -27.58 42.89 32.44
C ASN A 121 -28.14 41.63 31.76
N TYR A 122 -29.43 41.35 31.95
CA TYR A 122 -30.09 40.24 31.27
C TYR A 122 -30.08 40.43 29.75
N SER A 123 -30.41 41.64 29.27
CA SER A 123 -30.46 41.94 27.84
C SER A 123 -29.09 41.76 27.17
N LYS A 124 -28.02 42.24 27.82
CA LYS A 124 -26.65 42.03 27.34
C LYS A 124 -26.28 40.55 27.30
N ALA A 125 -26.59 39.80 28.35
CA ALA A 125 -26.31 38.36 28.39
C ALA A 125 -27.01 37.60 27.26
N ILE A 126 -28.27 37.92 26.98
CA ILE A 126 -29.01 37.34 25.85
C ILE A 126 -28.42 37.77 24.51
N GLU A 127 -28.07 39.04 24.34
CA GLU A 127 -27.48 39.54 23.09
C GLU A 127 -26.14 38.83 22.78
N ASP A 128 -25.28 38.64 23.79
CA ASP A 128 -24.01 37.94 23.61
C ASP A 128 -24.23 36.46 23.26
N LEU A 129 -25.15 35.78 23.95
CA LEU A 129 -25.52 34.39 23.64
C LEU A 129 -26.13 34.26 22.23
N ASP A 130 -26.98 35.19 21.81
CA ASP A 130 -27.58 35.21 20.48
C ASP A 130 -26.52 35.44 19.38
N LYS A 131 -25.53 36.30 19.63
CA LYS A 131 -24.38 36.48 18.71
C LYS A 131 -23.58 35.19 18.59
N GLU A 132 -23.28 34.53 19.70
CA GLU A 132 -22.55 33.26 19.69
C GLU A 132 -23.33 32.19 18.91
N ILE A 133 -24.63 32.02 19.20
CA ILE A 133 -25.51 31.09 18.47
C ILE A 133 -25.56 31.43 16.98
N GLY A 134 -25.72 32.71 16.63
CA GLY A 134 -25.75 33.16 15.23
C GLY A 134 -24.44 32.91 14.48
N SER A 135 -23.32 32.83 15.19
CA SER A 135 -22.01 32.52 14.60
C SER A 135 -21.73 31.01 14.47
N LEU A 136 -22.49 30.14 15.15
CA LEU A 136 -22.22 28.70 15.18
C LEU A 136 -22.24 28.05 13.80
N ASP A 137 -23.22 28.38 12.95
CA ASP A 137 -23.33 27.76 11.63
C ASP A 137 -22.16 28.14 10.72
N VAL A 138 -21.68 29.38 10.83
CA VAL A 138 -20.49 29.87 10.11
C VAL A 138 -19.24 29.16 10.61
N ASN A 139 -19.10 29.04 11.93
CA ASN A 139 -17.97 28.35 12.56
C ASN A 139 -17.97 26.85 12.24
N LEU A 140 -19.14 26.20 12.23
CA LEU A 140 -19.30 24.80 11.82
C LEU A 140 -18.85 24.60 10.37
N THR A 141 -19.34 25.46 9.48
CA THR A 141 -18.97 25.43 8.06
C THR A 141 -17.46 25.60 7.88
N LYS A 142 -16.85 26.54 8.62
CA LYS A 142 -15.40 26.75 8.61
C LYS A 142 -14.65 25.52 9.12
N ALA A 143 -15.07 24.94 10.24
CA ALA A 143 -14.45 23.74 10.81
C ALA A 143 -14.51 22.53 9.87
N LEU A 144 -15.68 22.31 9.24
CA LEU A 144 -15.85 21.25 8.23
C LEU A 144 -14.96 21.50 7.00
N ASN A 145 -14.87 22.73 6.53
CA ASN A 145 -13.99 23.07 5.39
C ASN A 145 -12.51 22.85 5.72
N GLU A 146 -12.06 23.27 6.90
CA GLU A 146 -10.69 23.04 7.35
C GLU A 146 -10.38 21.55 7.51
N PHE A 147 -11.34 20.78 8.01
CA PHE A 147 -11.25 19.32 8.08
C PHE A 147 -11.16 18.70 6.68
N ASN A 148 -12.02 19.10 5.75
CA ASN A 148 -12.03 18.60 4.38
C ASN A 148 -10.72 18.91 3.63
N ILE A 149 -10.12 20.08 3.87
CA ILE A 149 -8.80 20.42 3.32
C ILE A 149 -7.74 19.45 3.84
N LYS A 150 -7.75 19.14 5.14
CA LYS A 150 -6.82 18.15 5.73
C LYS A 150 -7.04 16.75 5.17
N GLN A 151 -8.30 16.35 4.99
CA GLN A 151 -8.62 15.05 4.40
C GLN A 151 -8.21 14.96 2.93
N ALA A 152 -8.35 16.03 2.16
CA ALA A 152 -7.84 16.09 0.78
C ALA A 152 -6.31 15.96 0.72
N ALA A 153 -5.59 16.55 1.67
CA ALA A 153 -4.14 16.38 1.79
C ALA A 153 -3.78 14.92 2.14
N ALA A 154 -4.45 14.33 3.14
CA ALA A 154 -4.24 12.93 3.53
C ALA A 154 -4.55 11.96 2.38
N LEU A 155 -5.60 12.21 1.61
CA LEU A 155 -5.92 11.43 0.40
C LEU A 155 -4.80 11.52 -0.62
N THR A 156 -4.28 12.72 -0.85
CA THR A 156 -3.18 12.96 -1.81
C THR A 156 -1.91 12.24 -1.37
N GLU A 157 -1.56 12.31 -0.08
CA GLU A 157 -0.45 11.56 0.49
C GLU A 157 -0.63 10.06 0.27
N LYS A 158 -1.84 9.53 0.54
CA LYS A 158 -2.11 8.10 0.36
C LYS A 158 -2.02 7.64 -1.08
N ILE A 159 -2.50 8.45 -2.02
CA ILE A 159 -2.35 8.19 -3.46
C ILE A 159 -0.87 8.15 -3.85
N ASN A 160 -0.06 9.09 -3.34
CA ASN A 160 1.36 9.15 -3.64
C ASN A 160 2.12 7.95 -3.06
N GLU A 161 1.80 7.51 -1.85
CA GLU A 161 2.33 6.27 -1.25
C GLU A 161 2.03 5.07 -2.15
N LEU A 162 0.77 4.87 -2.55
CA LEU A 162 0.37 3.75 -3.40
C LEU A 162 1.02 3.80 -4.79
N LYS A 163 1.22 5.00 -5.35
CA LYS A 163 1.97 5.17 -6.62
C LYS A 163 3.44 4.80 -6.45
N ALA A 164 4.07 5.18 -5.34
CA ALA A 164 5.45 4.80 -5.04
C ALA A 164 5.59 3.28 -4.83
N GLU A 165 4.65 2.64 -4.12
CA GLU A 165 4.60 1.19 -3.96
C GLU A 165 4.43 0.47 -5.30
N ARG A 166 3.56 0.96 -6.18
CA ARG A 166 3.40 0.45 -7.54
C ARG A 166 4.71 0.51 -8.31
N GLN A 167 5.38 1.66 -8.30
CA GLN A 167 6.64 1.84 -9.03
C GLN A 167 7.73 0.91 -8.48
N ALA A 168 7.86 0.82 -7.16
CA ALA A 168 8.85 -0.06 -6.54
C ALA A 168 8.64 -1.53 -6.94
N ARG A 169 7.39 -2.02 -6.99
CA ARG A 169 7.08 -3.36 -7.47
C ARG A 169 7.37 -3.56 -8.96
N GLN A 170 7.07 -2.56 -9.79
CA GLN A 170 7.41 -2.62 -11.22
C GLN A 170 8.93 -2.70 -11.44
N ASP A 171 9.70 -1.93 -10.68
CA ASP A 171 11.17 -1.95 -10.74
C ASP A 171 11.74 -3.28 -10.26
N GLU A 172 11.20 -3.85 -9.18
CA GLU A 172 11.58 -5.16 -8.66
C GLU A 172 11.35 -6.27 -9.69
N VAL A 173 10.16 -6.31 -10.30
CA VAL A 173 9.78 -7.27 -11.34
C VAL A 173 10.67 -7.12 -12.57
N THR A 174 10.93 -5.88 -12.99
CA THR A 174 11.81 -5.59 -14.12
C THR A 174 13.24 -6.05 -13.85
N LYS A 175 13.77 -5.78 -12.65
CA LYS A 175 15.10 -6.20 -12.24
C LYS A 175 15.22 -7.72 -12.20
N TYR A 176 14.23 -8.40 -11.61
CA TYR A 176 14.18 -9.86 -11.56
C TYR A 176 14.18 -10.45 -12.97
N ASN A 177 13.28 -9.98 -13.84
CA ASN A 177 13.21 -10.46 -15.21
C ASN A 177 14.51 -10.17 -15.98
N ASN A 178 15.11 -8.99 -15.85
CA ASN A 178 16.40 -8.69 -16.48
C ASN A 178 17.53 -9.61 -15.98
N GLN A 179 17.55 -9.92 -14.68
CA GLN A 179 18.52 -10.83 -14.10
C GLN A 179 18.36 -12.25 -14.64
N MET A 180 17.12 -12.77 -14.72
CA MET A 180 16.84 -14.08 -15.30
C MET A 180 17.24 -14.14 -16.78
N ALA A 181 16.97 -13.08 -17.56
CA ALA A 181 17.36 -13.01 -18.97
C ALA A 181 18.89 -13.03 -19.14
N LYS A 182 19.61 -12.34 -18.27
CA LYS A 182 21.08 -12.36 -18.26
C LYS A 182 21.61 -13.76 -17.96
N GLN A 183 21.06 -14.46 -16.96
CA GLN A 183 21.47 -15.82 -16.62
C GLN A 183 21.22 -16.81 -17.78
N GLU A 184 20.08 -16.72 -18.46
CA GLU A 184 19.80 -17.53 -19.66
C GLU A 184 20.79 -17.24 -20.79
N TYR A 185 21.10 -15.96 -21.02
CA TYR A 185 22.05 -15.56 -22.05
C TYR A 185 23.47 -16.06 -21.76
N GLU A 186 23.92 -15.92 -20.51
CA GLU A 186 25.23 -16.43 -20.05
C GLU A 186 25.30 -17.95 -20.20
N ALA A 187 24.25 -18.67 -19.79
CA ALA A 187 24.19 -20.13 -19.93
C ALA A 187 24.19 -20.58 -21.41
N LYS A 188 23.43 -19.91 -22.28
CA LYS A 188 23.44 -20.17 -23.73
C LYS A 188 24.79 -19.88 -24.37
N THR A 189 25.45 -18.81 -23.96
CA THR A 189 26.79 -18.42 -24.45
C THR A 189 27.84 -19.43 -23.99
N GLN A 190 27.78 -19.84 -22.72
CA GLN A 190 28.68 -20.86 -22.17
C GLN A 190 28.46 -22.20 -22.88
N LYS A 191 27.21 -22.60 -23.14
CA LYS A 191 26.88 -23.78 -23.94
C LYS A 191 27.55 -23.72 -25.32
N ALA A 192 27.33 -22.65 -26.07
CA ALA A 192 27.89 -22.48 -27.41
C ALA A 192 29.43 -22.51 -27.41
N LYS A 193 30.07 -21.93 -26.39
CA LYS A 193 31.53 -21.97 -26.23
C LYS A 193 32.00 -23.40 -25.97
N THR A 194 31.39 -24.11 -25.02
CA THR A 194 31.74 -25.50 -24.72
C THR A 194 31.55 -26.41 -25.94
N GLU A 195 30.46 -26.26 -26.70
CA GLU A 195 30.24 -27.01 -27.94
C GLU A 195 31.32 -26.71 -29.00
N SER A 196 31.73 -25.44 -29.13
CA SER A 196 32.79 -25.04 -30.03
C SER A 196 34.16 -25.59 -29.62
N ASP A 197 34.48 -25.54 -28.33
CA ASP A 197 35.75 -26.04 -27.78
C ASP A 197 35.84 -27.57 -27.98
N LEU A 198 34.79 -28.32 -27.63
CA LEU A 198 34.69 -29.76 -27.87
C LEU A 198 34.80 -30.11 -29.36
N TYR A 199 34.20 -29.30 -30.24
CA TYR A 199 34.33 -29.49 -31.68
C TYR A 199 35.77 -29.26 -32.18
N GLY A 200 36.44 -28.23 -31.67
CA GLY A 200 37.85 -27.96 -31.95
C GLY A 200 38.75 -29.11 -31.51
N GLU A 201 38.55 -29.61 -30.30
CA GLU A 201 39.28 -30.79 -29.78
C GLU A 201 39.04 -32.03 -30.65
N ALA A 202 37.79 -32.30 -31.06
CA ALA A 202 37.46 -33.41 -31.94
C ALA A 202 38.14 -33.29 -33.32
N LEU A 203 38.23 -32.07 -33.87
CA LEU A 203 38.94 -31.82 -35.12
C LEU A 203 40.45 -32.05 -34.99
N ASP A 204 41.06 -31.60 -33.89
CA ASP A 204 42.49 -31.77 -33.65
C ASP A 204 42.86 -33.22 -33.37
N GLN A 205 42.03 -33.97 -32.64
CA GLN A 205 42.15 -35.41 -32.51
C GLN A 205 42.10 -36.08 -33.88
N LYS A 206 41.10 -35.76 -34.72
CA LYS A 206 40.99 -36.32 -36.06
C LYS A 206 42.23 -36.02 -36.92
N LYS A 207 42.76 -34.80 -36.90
CA LYS A 207 44.00 -34.46 -37.63
C LYS A 207 45.20 -35.26 -37.13
N LYS A 208 45.32 -35.51 -35.82
CA LYS A 208 46.39 -36.35 -35.26
C LYS A 208 46.24 -37.79 -35.72
N GLU A 209 45.03 -38.32 -35.73
CA GLU A 209 44.73 -39.66 -36.26
C GLU A 209 45.07 -39.77 -37.74
N ASP A 210 44.63 -38.80 -38.56
CA ASP A 210 44.90 -38.78 -40.01
C ASP A 210 46.42 -38.73 -40.28
N ARG A 211 47.17 -37.85 -39.61
CA ARG A 211 48.64 -37.78 -39.74
C ARG A 211 49.36 -39.05 -39.26
N PHE A 212 48.83 -39.70 -38.23
CA PHE A 212 49.38 -40.97 -37.76
C PHE A 212 49.10 -42.07 -38.81
N ASN A 213 47.89 -42.10 -39.37
CA ASN A 213 47.50 -43.03 -40.42
C ASN A 213 48.30 -42.84 -41.72
N GLU A 214 48.62 -41.60 -42.11
CA GLU A 214 49.45 -41.32 -43.30
C GLU A 214 50.87 -41.90 -43.19
N LYS A 215 51.42 -42.04 -41.99
CA LYS A 215 52.77 -42.58 -41.75
C LYS A 215 52.85 -44.11 -41.76
N LEU A 216 51.71 -44.80 -41.74
CA LEU A 216 51.64 -46.26 -41.75
C LEU A 216 51.72 -46.80 -43.19
N SER A 217 52.41 -47.92 -43.38
CA SER A 217 52.35 -48.69 -44.62
C SER A 217 50.95 -49.28 -44.83
N ASP A 218 50.63 -49.72 -46.04
CA ASP A 218 49.32 -50.32 -46.33
C ASP A 218 49.11 -51.66 -45.59
N GLU A 219 50.18 -52.40 -45.32
CA GLU A 219 50.15 -53.61 -44.49
C GLU A 219 49.85 -53.29 -43.01
N GLU A 220 50.46 -52.24 -42.46
CA GLU A 220 50.23 -51.82 -41.08
C GLU A 220 48.81 -51.25 -40.88
N LYS A 221 48.27 -50.54 -41.89
CA LYS A 221 46.87 -50.08 -41.89
C LYS A 221 45.89 -51.25 -41.91
N ALA A 222 46.16 -52.26 -42.74
CA ALA A 222 45.33 -53.46 -42.83
C ALA A 222 45.36 -54.27 -41.53
N GLU A 223 46.53 -54.42 -40.90
CA GLU A 223 46.68 -55.09 -39.62
C GLU A 223 45.95 -54.34 -38.50
N ARG A 224 46.07 -53.01 -38.45
CA ARG A 224 45.33 -52.20 -37.50
C ARG A 224 43.82 -52.35 -37.65
N MET A 225 43.30 -52.30 -38.88
CA MET A 225 41.87 -52.45 -39.14
C MET A 225 41.37 -53.86 -38.76
N ARG A 226 42.18 -54.90 -39.01
CA ARG A 226 41.91 -56.27 -38.52
C ARG A 226 41.83 -56.31 -37.00
N ASN A 227 42.78 -55.70 -36.30
CA ASN A 227 42.79 -55.65 -34.83
C ASN A 227 41.58 -54.89 -34.25
N ILE A 228 41.13 -53.81 -34.91
CA ILE A 228 39.92 -53.07 -34.50
C ILE A 228 38.68 -53.95 -34.70
N TYR A 229 38.57 -54.62 -35.85
CA TYR A 229 37.49 -55.57 -36.13
C TYR A 229 37.45 -56.72 -35.12
N GLU A 230 38.58 -57.33 -34.79
CA GLU A 230 38.64 -58.45 -33.84
C GLU A 230 38.18 -58.04 -32.44
N LYS A 231 38.55 -56.84 -31.98
CA LYS A 231 38.10 -56.31 -30.69
C LYS A 231 36.60 -55.99 -30.69
N ALA A 232 36.10 -55.36 -31.75
CA ALA A 232 34.68 -55.10 -31.92
C ALA A 232 33.88 -56.41 -31.95
N TYR A 233 34.39 -57.41 -32.68
CA TYR A 233 33.81 -58.73 -32.75
C TYR A 233 33.77 -59.44 -31.40
N ALA A 234 34.88 -59.42 -30.65
CA ALA A 234 34.96 -60.03 -29.32
C ALA A 234 33.93 -59.41 -28.37
N LEU A 235 33.88 -58.07 -28.31
CA LEU A 235 32.94 -57.34 -27.46
C LEU A 235 31.48 -57.67 -27.79
N LEU A 236 31.11 -57.67 -29.07
CA LEU A 236 29.73 -57.97 -29.49
C LEU A 236 29.38 -59.46 -29.32
N SER A 237 30.37 -60.37 -29.36
CA SER A 237 30.14 -61.80 -29.16
C SER A 237 29.89 -62.19 -27.71
N GLU A 238 30.22 -61.32 -26.75
CA GLU A 238 29.89 -61.50 -25.33
C GLU A 238 28.41 -61.18 -25.03
N MET A 239 27.71 -60.52 -25.96
CA MET A 239 26.32 -60.13 -25.84
C MET A 239 25.37 -61.15 -26.50
N SER A 240 24.07 -61.04 -26.19
CA SER A 240 23.05 -61.75 -26.97
C SER A 240 23.02 -61.24 -28.41
N LYS A 241 22.54 -62.05 -29.36
CA LYS A 241 22.58 -61.71 -30.79
C LYS A 241 21.79 -60.43 -31.07
N GLU A 242 20.63 -60.29 -30.43
CA GLU A 242 19.75 -59.13 -30.55
C GLU A 242 20.39 -57.87 -29.95
N GLU A 243 20.97 -57.97 -28.75
CA GLU A 243 21.65 -56.86 -28.07
C GLU A 243 22.92 -56.42 -28.81
N ALA A 244 23.68 -57.37 -29.38
CA ALA A 244 24.84 -57.10 -30.21
C ALA A 244 24.46 -56.34 -31.48
N PHE A 245 23.34 -56.72 -32.12
CA PHE A 245 22.85 -56.03 -33.32
C PHE A 245 22.37 -54.61 -33.02
N GLU A 246 21.62 -54.45 -31.93
CA GLU A 246 21.18 -53.14 -31.47
C GLU A 246 22.41 -52.26 -31.16
N THR A 247 23.31 -52.72 -30.31
CA THR A 247 24.54 -52.01 -29.93
C THR A 247 25.40 -51.65 -31.14
N LEU A 248 25.60 -52.55 -32.10
CA LEU A 248 26.36 -52.28 -33.32
C LEU A 248 25.75 -51.16 -34.19
N THR A 249 24.42 -51.04 -34.18
CA THR A 249 23.69 -50.10 -35.06
C THR A 249 23.35 -48.79 -34.38
N THR A 250 23.27 -48.76 -33.04
CA THR A 250 22.97 -47.57 -32.25
C THR A 250 24.22 -46.85 -31.78
N GLU A 251 25.26 -47.58 -31.36
CA GLU A 251 26.48 -46.96 -30.83
C GLU A 251 27.39 -46.43 -31.96
N PRO A 252 27.64 -45.11 -32.04
CA PRO A 252 28.40 -44.52 -33.15
C PRO A 252 29.84 -45.04 -33.26
N VAL A 253 30.41 -45.57 -32.18
CA VAL A 253 31.81 -46.01 -32.11
C VAL A 253 32.12 -47.11 -33.14
N PHE A 254 31.21 -48.05 -33.39
CA PHE A 254 31.44 -49.15 -34.33
C PHE A 254 31.45 -48.66 -35.78
N ARG A 255 30.50 -47.79 -36.12
CA ARG A 255 30.41 -47.23 -37.47
C ARG A 255 31.60 -46.31 -37.77
N ASN A 256 32.08 -45.57 -36.77
CA ASN A 256 33.21 -44.65 -36.93
C ASN A 256 34.57 -45.35 -36.95
N SER A 257 34.69 -46.52 -36.30
CA SER A 257 35.98 -47.22 -36.14
C SER A 257 36.24 -48.30 -37.20
N LEU A 258 35.19 -48.85 -37.83
CA LEU A 258 35.30 -49.90 -38.84
C LEU A 258 35.11 -49.35 -40.25
N ASN A 259 35.83 -49.90 -41.23
CA ASN A 259 35.50 -49.66 -42.64
C ASN A 259 34.19 -50.40 -43.02
N ASP A 260 33.62 -50.05 -44.17
CA ASP A 260 32.35 -50.63 -44.63
C ASP A 260 32.38 -52.16 -44.69
N TYR A 261 33.48 -52.73 -45.18
CA TYR A 261 33.64 -54.18 -45.29
C TYR A 261 33.50 -54.87 -43.91
N TYR A 262 34.24 -54.42 -42.90
CA TYR A 262 34.21 -55.03 -41.57
C TYR A 262 32.92 -54.70 -40.80
N PHE A 263 32.39 -53.48 -40.94
CA PHE A 263 31.12 -53.10 -40.33
C PHE A 263 29.98 -53.99 -40.85
N PHE A 264 29.85 -54.14 -42.17
CA PHE A 264 28.81 -54.99 -42.75
C PHE A 264 29.03 -56.47 -42.47
N THR A 265 30.29 -56.92 -42.31
CA THR A 265 30.59 -58.28 -41.87
C THR A 265 30.01 -58.57 -40.49
N LEU A 266 30.17 -57.66 -39.52
CA LEU A 266 29.55 -57.79 -38.19
C LEU A 266 28.02 -57.64 -38.27
N TYR A 267 27.54 -56.70 -39.07
CA TYR A 267 26.11 -56.46 -39.27
C TYR A 267 25.38 -57.72 -39.74
N TYR A 268 25.88 -58.40 -40.77
CA TYR A 268 25.26 -59.64 -41.25
C TYR A 268 25.43 -60.83 -40.32
N LYS A 269 26.44 -60.79 -39.44
CA LYS A 269 26.67 -61.86 -38.48
C LYS A 269 25.69 -61.82 -37.31
N PHE A 270 25.42 -60.62 -36.79
CA PHE A 270 24.56 -60.42 -35.63
C PHE A 270 23.12 -60.04 -35.98
N ARG A 271 22.80 -59.71 -37.23
CA ARG A 271 21.42 -59.66 -37.74
C ARG A 271 20.77 -61.04 -37.73
#